data_AF-A0A7K3Z1B3-F1
#
_entry.id   AF-A0A7K3Z1B3-F1
#
_cell.length_a   1.000
_cell.length_b   1.000
_cell.length_c   1.000
_cell.angle_alpha   90.00
_cell.angle_beta   90.00
_cell.angle_gamma   90.00
#
_symmetry.space_group_name_H-M   'P 1'
#
loop_
_entity.id
_entity.type
_entity.pdbx_description
1 polymer ?
#
loop_
_entity_poly.entity_id
_entity_poly.type
_entity_poly.pdbx_seq_one_letter_code
_entity_poly.pdbx_strand_id
1 'polypeptide(L)'
;MRDEAVGNFQKIVNRYFDKAGIPAHPVRYNLTMQIRRRLNELFASSKIQKVDSDYRKIENMYAEFAKAPELRAKLIKLQVRKNRRSLFPSVSDMKILAEADELGGERLVNFITDDSDFLEFKSEIEKELRVKVVALLDLPHFFGDR
;
A
#
# COMPACT_ATOMS: atom_id res chain seq x y z
N MET A 1 -8.68 -7.53 13.18
CA MET A 1 -7.55 -7.11 12.31
C MET A 1 -7.13 -8.17 11.29
N ARG A 2 -6.64 -9.37 11.66
CA ARG A 2 -6.21 -10.38 10.66
C ARG A 2 -7.37 -10.88 9.76
N ASP A 3 -8.49 -11.28 10.35
CA ASP A 3 -9.65 -11.76 9.57
C ASP A 3 -10.33 -10.65 8.74
N GLU A 4 -10.25 -9.41 9.22
CA GLU A 4 -10.78 -8.24 8.52
C GLU A 4 -9.92 -7.84 7.32
N ALA A 5 -8.59 -7.89 7.47
CA ALA A 5 -7.67 -7.76 6.34
C ALA A 5 -7.96 -8.87 5.31
N VAL A 6 -8.03 -10.12 5.76
CA VAL A 6 -8.32 -11.30 4.91
C VAL A 6 -9.67 -11.21 4.19
N GLY A 7 -10.71 -10.68 4.84
CA GLY A 7 -12.04 -10.52 4.25
C GLY A 7 -12.14 -9.41 3.20
N ASN A 8 -11.32 -8.36 3.29
CA ASN A 8 -11.37 -7.23 2.36
C ASN A 8 -10.70 -7.51 1.01
N PHE A 9 -9.79 -8.49 0.90
CA PHE A 9 -9.09 -8.79 -0.36
C PHE A 9 -10.00 -9.33 -1.46
N GLN A 10 -11.03 -10.11 -1.11
CA GLN A 10 -12.00 -10.60 -2.10
C GLN A 10 -12.71 -9.44 -2.80
N LYS A 11 -13.02 -8.35 -2.06
CA LYS A 11 -13.60 -7.13 -2.64
C LYS A 11 -12.63 -6.44 -3.58
N ILE A 12 -11.33 -6.46 -3.28
CA ILE A 12 -10.29 -5.84 -4.10
C ILE A 12 -10.11 -6.62 -5.41
N VAL A 13 -10.01 -7.94 -5.33
CA VAL A 13 -9.95 -8.83 -6.50
C VAL A 13 -11.21 -8.65 -7.37
N ASN A 14 -12.41 -8.70 -6.78
CA ASN A 14 -13.64 -8.49 -7.53
C ASN A 14 -13.64 -7.14 -8.25
N ARG A 15 -13.33 -6.05 -7.55
CA ARG A 15 -13.26 -4.70 -8.11
C ARG A 15 -12.28 -4.60 -9.29
N TYR A 16 -11.13 -5.28 -9.21
CA TYR A 16 -10.16 -5.32 -10.31
C TYR A 16 -10.74 -5.98 -11.56
N PHE A 17 -11.31 -7.17 -11.41
CA PHE A 17 -11.91 -7.89 -12.54
C PHE A 17 -13.16 -7.20 -13.10
N ASP A 18 -13.97 -6.58 -12.23
CA ASP A 18 -15.17 -5.83 -12.64
C ASP A 18 -14.80 -4.61 -13.46
N LYS A 19 -13.77 -3.85 -13.04
CA LYS A 19 -13.23 -2.71 -13.82
C LYS A 19 -12.65 -3.14 -15.16
N ALA A 20 -12.07 -4.33 -15.24
CA ALA A 20 -11.53 -4.88 -16.48
C ALA A 20 -12.60 -5.53 -17.38
N GLY A 21 -13.85 -5.65 -16.91
CA GLY A 21 -14.92 -6.33 -17.63
C GLY A 21 -14.66 -7.83 -17.83
N ILE A 22 -13.92 -8.47 -16.92
CA ILE A 22 -13.51 -9.88 -17.03
C ILE A 22 -14.44 -10.77 -16.19
N PRO A 23 -15.37 -11.53 -16.82
CA PRO A 23 -16.26 -12.45 -16.13
C PRO A 23 -15.58 -13.82 -15.93
N ALA A 24 -14.53 -13.88 -15.10
CA ALA A 24 -13.76 -15.10 -14.86
C ALA A 24 -13.81 -15.53 -13.39
N HIS A 25 -14.94 -16.08 -12.94
CA HIS A 25 -15.13 -16.54 -11.55
C HIS A 25 -14.04 -17.52 -11.07
N PRO A 26 -13.62 -18.53 -11.84
CA PRO A 26 -12.56 -19.45 -11.40
C PRO A 26 -11.22 -18.73 -11.19
N VAL A 27 -10.90 -17.77 -12.05
CA VAL A 27 -9.65 -16.99 -11.95
C VAL A 27 -9.68 -16.08 -10.71
N ARG A 28 -10.81 -15.40 -10.44
CA ARG A 28 -11.00 -14.59 -9.23
C ARG A 28 -10.81 -15.40 -7.96
N TYR A 29 -11.40 -16.60 -7.93
CA TYR A 29 -11.28 -17.52 -6.80
C TYR A 29 -9.83 -17.96 -6.59
N ASN A 30 -9.16 -18.42 -7.65
CA ASN A 30 -7.76 -18.85 -7.58
C ASN A 30 -6.84 -17.73 -7.12
N LEU A 31 -6.98 -16.52 -7.66
CA LEU A 31 -6.17 -15.37 -7.26
C LEU A 31 -6.39 -15.02 -5.78
N THR A 32 -7.64 -15.00 -5.34
CA THR A 32 -7.99 -14.72 -3.94
C THR A 32 -7.38 -15.77 -3.00
N MET A 33 -7.42 -17.05 -3.38
CA MET A 33 -6.81 -18.13 -2.61
C MET A 33 -5.28 -18.00 -2.53
N GLN A 34 -4.62 -17.63 -3.63
CA GLN A 34 -3.17 -17.40 -3.64
C GLN A 34 -2.77 -16.21 -2.75
N ILE A 35 -3.46 -15.08 -2.85
CA ILE A 35 -3.23 -13.90 -1.99
C ILE A 35 -3.44 -14.27 -0.52
N ARG A 36 -4.55 -14.95 -0.20
CA ARG A 36 -4.86 -15.36 1.18
C ARG A 36 -3.79 -16.28 1.74
N ARG A 37 -3.38 -17.30 0.99
CA ARG A 37 -2.32 -18.21 1.40
C ARG A 37 -1.03 -17.44 1.69
N ARG A 38 -0.63 -16.54 0.79
CA ARG A 38 0.61 -15.80 0.92
C ARG A 38 0.60 -14.86 2.13
N LEU A 39 -0.51 -14.19 2.39
CA LEU A 39 -0.65 -13.34 3.59
C LEU A 39 -0.62 -14.16 4.88
N ASN A 40 -1.25 -15.33 4.90
CA ASN A 40 -1.17 -16.21 6.06
C ASN A 40 0.27 -16.64 6.35
N GLU A 41 1.05 -16.98 5.32
CA GLU A 41 2.48 -17.28 5.45
C GLU A 41 3.26 -16.08 6.03
N LEU A 42 3.02 -14.88 5.50
CA LEU A 42 3.66 -13.65 5.98
C LEU A 42 3.27 -13.35 7.44
N PHE A 43 1.99 -13.46 7.80
CA PHE A 43 1.50 -13.26 9.17
C PHE A 43 2.01 -14.32 10.16
N ALA A 44 2.26 -15.54 9.71
CA ALA A 44 2.86 -16.58 10.54
C ALA A 44 4.34 -16.28 10.82
N SER A 45 5.04 -15.68 9.86
CA SER A 45 6.44 -15.28 10.00
C SER A 45 6.66 -13.91 10.66
N SER A 46 5.62 -13.10 10.81
CA SER A 46 5.74 -11.73 11.31
C SER A 46 5.64 -11.65 12.84
N LYS A 47 6.40 -10.73 13.42
CA LYS A 47 6.28 -10.33 14.82
C LYS A 47 5.52 -9.02 14.90
N ILE A 48 4.49 -8.97 15.74
CA ILE A 48 3.76 -7.73 16.04
C ILE A 48 4.68 -6.87 16.88
N GLN A 49 4.94 -5.65 16.42
CA GLN A 49 5.72 -4.65 17.14
C GLN A 49 4.86 -3.40 17.27
N LYS A 50 4.86 -2.80 18.46
CA LYS A 50 4.26 -1.49 18.66
C LYS A 50 5.32 -0.45 18.30
N VAL A 51 4.99 0.38 17.33
CA VAL A 51 5.85 1.46 16.87
C VAL A 51 5.09 2.77 17.06
N ASP A 52 5.76 3.76 17.62
CA ASP A 52 5.24 5.11 17.73
C ASP A 52 6.13 6.00 16.87
N SER A 53 5.73 6.21 15.63
CA SER A 53 6.52 6.93 14.63
C SER A 53 6.02 8.35 14.45
N ASP A 54 6.94 9.31 14.42
CA ASP A 54 6.65 10.69 14.04
C ASP A 54 6.40 10.79 12.53
N TYR A 55 5.17 11.11 12.14
CA TYR A 55 4.78 11.23 10.73
C TYR A 55 5.24 12.55 10.07
N ARG A 56 5.86 13.48 10.81
CA ARG A 56 6.34 14.76 10.24
C ARG A 56 7.29 14.58 9.07
N LYS A 57 8.12 13.53 9.07
CA LYS A 57 8.98 13.18 7.92
C LYS A 57 8.14 12.93 6.67
N ILE A 58 7.06 12.15 6.82
CA ILE A 58 6.13 11.82 5.72
C ILE A 58 5.35 13.06 5.28
N GLU A 59 4.91 13.89 6.23
CA GLU A 59 4.26 15.16 5.93
C GLU A 59 5.17 16.10 5.11
N ASN A 60 6.44 16.23 5.50
CA ASN A 60 7.43 17.02 4.78
C ASN A 60 7.69 16.46 3.37
N MET A 61 7.80 15.13 3.22
CA MET A 61 7.93 14.48 1.91
C MET A 61 6.76 14.88 0.97
N TYR A 62 5.52 14.77 1.44
CA TYR A 62 4.36 15.18 0.63
C TYR A 62 4.30 16.69 0.38
N ALA A 63 4.82 17.51 1.32
CA ALA A 63 4.96 18.95 1.11
C ALA A 63 5.97 19.27 0.00
N GLU A 64 7.09 18.54 -0.08
CA GLU A 64 8.04 18.67 -1.20
C GLU A 64 7.43 18.20 -2.53
N PHE A 65 6.65 17.12 -2.52
CA PHE A 65 5.92 16.68 -3.72
C PHE A 65 4.95 17.75 -4.23
N ALA A 66 4.33 18.52 -3.34
CA ALA A 66 3.46 19.62 -3.73
C ALA A 66 4.20 20.83 -4.32
N LYS A 67 5.53 20.95 -4.10
CA LYS A 67 6.36 21.99 -4.71
C LYS A 67 6.84 21.59 -6.11
N ALA A 68 7.02 20.30 -6.37
CA ALA A 68 7.43 19.80 -7.69
C ALA A 68 6.23 19.73 -8.66
N PRO A 69 6.25 20.39 -9.83
CA PRO A 69 5.08 20.48 -10.72
C PRO A 69 4.47 19.13 -11.14
N GLU A 70 5.32 18.15 -11.48
CA GLU A 70 4.89 16.83 -11.91
C GLU A 70 4.24 16.02 -10.79
N LEU A 71 4.84 16.04 -9.59
CA LEU A 71 4.33 15.32 -8.42
C LEU A 71 3.08 16.00 -7.85
N ARG A 72 3.02 17.33 -7.88
CA ARG A 72 1.82 18.09 -7.54
C ARG A 72 0.65 17.72 -8.45
N ALA A 73 0.89 17.56 -9.76
CA ALA A 73 -0.15 17.11 -10.68
C ALA A 73 -0.66 15.71 -10.34
N LYS A 74 0.22 14.78 -9.91
CA LYS A 74 -0.19 13.46 -9.38
C LYS A 74 -1.06 13.62 -8.12
N LEU A 75 -0.66 14.46 -7.16
CA LEU A 75 -1.44 14.72 -5.93
C LEU A 75 -2.84 15.26 -6.24
N ILE A 76 -2.97 16.20 -7.18
CA ILE A 76 -4.26 16.77 -7.59
C ILE A 76 -5.13 15.69 -8.25
N LYS A 77 -4.57 14.86 -9.14
CA LYS A 77 -5.30 13.74 -9.74
C LYS A 77 -5.84 12.78 -8.68
N LEU A 78 -5.02 12.47 -7.68
CA LEU A 78 -5.42 11.63 -6.54
C LEU A 78 -6.50 12.28 -5.68
N GLN A 79 -6.37 13.58 -5.40
CA GLN A 79 -7.36 14.36 -4.65
C GLN A 79 -8.75 14.25 -5.30
N VAL A 80 -8.82 14.48 -6.62
CA VAL A 80 -10.06 14.38 -7.40
C VAL A 80 -10.57 12.93 -7.40
N ARG A 81 -9.70 11.95 -7.67
CA ARG A 81 -10.08 10.54 -7.76
C ARG A 81 -10.59 9.96 -6.44
N LYS A 82 -10.00 10.37 -5.29
CA LYS A 82 -10.44 9.96 -3.94
C LYS A 82 -11.54 10.88 -3.39
N ASN A 83 -11.97 11.90 -4.13
CA ASN A 83 -12.95 12.90 -3.71
C ASN A 83 -12.65 13.49 -2.32
N ARG A 84 -11.38 13.84 -2.06
CA ARG A 84 -10.93 14.38 -0.77
C ARG A 84 -10.74 15.90 -0.83
N ARG A 85 -10.91 16.57 0.32
CA ARG A 85 -10.70 18.03 0.43
C ARG A 85 -9.22 18.40 0.48
N SER A 86 -8.40 17.63 1.20
CA SER A 86 -6.96 17.87 1.33
C SER A 86 -6.20 17.41 0.08
N LEU A 87 -5.12 18.11 -0.25
CA LEU A 87 -4.18 17.66 -1.28
C LEU A 87 -3.39 16.43 -0.81
N PHE A 88 -3.14 16.32 0.50
CA PHE A 88 -2.32 15.26 1.10
C PHE A 88 -3.16 14.04 1.52
N PRO A 89 -2.52 12.87 1.70
CA PRO A 89 -3.13 11.73 2.37
C PRO A 89 -3.65 12.06 3.76
N SER A 90 -4.49 11.19 4.32
CA SER A 90 -4.97 11.39 5.67
C SER A 90 -3.80 11.27 6.67
N VAL A 91 -3.96 11.88 7.85
CA VAL A 91 -2.97 11.71 8.94
C VAL A 91 -2.79 10.24 9.30
N SER A 92 -3.85 9.43 9.21
CA SER A 92 -3.76 7.98 9.44
C SER A 92 -2.88 7.29 8.40
N ASP A 93 -3.03 7.63 7.13
CA ASP A 93 -2.23 7.04 6.05
C ASP A 93 -0.75 7.42 6.19
N MET A 94 -0.48 8.69 6.53
CA MET A 94 0.88 9.16 6.78
C MET A 94 1.51 8.48 8.01
N LYS A 95 0.75 8.23 9.07
CA LYS A 95 1.21 7.46 10.24
C LYS A 95 1.55 6.02 9.87
N ILE A 96 0.70 5.34 9.12
CA ILE A 96 0.97 3.96 8.67
C ILE A 96 2.28 3.89 7.87
N LEU A 97 2.53 4.85 6.98
CA LEU A 97 3.76 4.90 6.21
C LEU A 97 4.98 5.22 7.09
N ALA A 98 4.82 6.10 8.07
CA ALA A 98 5.87 6.40 9.06
C ALA A 98 6.21 5.16 9.91
N GLU A 99 5.20 4.40 10.34
CA GLU A 99 5.40 3.15 11.07
C GLU A 99 6.12 2.12 10.20
N ALA A 100 5.79 2.03 8.91
CA ALA A 100 6.47 1.14 7.98
C ALA A 100 7.94 1.51 7.76
N ASP A 101 8.27 2.80 7.64
CA ASP A 101 9.65 3.29 7.52
C ASP A 101 10.46 3.04 8.80
N GLU A 102 9.86 3.28 9.96
CA GLU A 102 10.48 3.05 11.27
C GLU A 102 10.73 1.56 11.52
N LEU A 103 9.75 0.69 11.17
CA LEU A 103 9.93 -0.77 11.16
C LEU A 103 11.03 -1.22 10.21
N GLY A 104 11.30 -0.42 9.17
CA GLY A 104 12.45 -0.59 8.27
C GLY A 104 13.73 -0.78 9.07
N GLY A 105 14.02 0.12 10.03
CA GLY A 105 15.28 0.06 10.77
C GLY A 105 16.44 -0.11 9.78
N GLU A 106 17.32 -1.09 9.97
CA GLU A 106 18.43 -1.40 9.03
C GLU A 106 18.04 -2.22 7.79
N ARG A 107 16.77 -2.60 7.64
CA ARG A 107 16.30 -3.51 6.60
C ARG A 107 15.19 -2.87 5.76
N LEU A 108 14.98 -3.42 4.57
CA LEU A 108 13.87 -3.02 3.71
C LEU A 108 12.58 -3.71 4.21
N VAL A 109 11.52 -2.93 4.44
CA VAL A 109 10.20 -3.47 4.79
C VAL A 109 9.30 -3.51 3.57
N ASN A 110 8.62 -4.65 3.36
CA ASN A 110 7.61 -4.77 2.33
C ASN A 110 6.28 -4.23 2.83
N PHE A 111 5.83 -3.12 2.26
CA PHE A 111 4.56 -2.49 2.57
C PHE A 111 3.50 -2.89 1.54
N ILE A 112 2.65 -3.84 1.91
CA ILE A 112 1.62 -4.42 1.05
C ILE A 112 0.36 -3.58 1.15
N THR A 113 -0.13 -3.05 0.02
CA THR A 113 -1.28 -2.12 0.00
C THR A 113 -2.10 -2.19 -1.28
N ASP A 114 -3.36 -1.76 -1.23
CA ASP A 114 -4.18 -1.43 -2.40
C ASP A 114 -4.47 0.08 -2.51
N ASP A 115 -3.98 0.89 -1.56
CA ASP A 115 -4.28 2.31 -1.52
C ASP A 115 -3.45 3.07 -2.56
N SER A 116 -4.18 3.74 -3.45
CA SER A 116 -3.64 4.56 -4.50
C SER A 116 -2.72 5.71 -4.05
N ASP A 117 -2.85 6.21 -2.81
CA ASP A 117 -1.93 7.23 -2.29
C ASP A 117 -0.49 6.71 -2.15
N PHE A 118 -0.32 5.40 -1.93
CA PHE A 118 0.99 4.77 -1.87
C PHE A 118 1.40 4.21 -3.24
N LEU A 119 0.47 3.62 -3.98
CA LEU A 119 0.78 3.00 -5.28
C LEU A 119 1.22 4.00 -6.35
N GLU A 120 0.62 5.20 -6.40
CA GLU A 120 0.97 6.24 -7.39
C GLU A 120 2.30 6.95 -7.09
N PHE A 121 2.73 6.90 -5.83
CA PHE A 121 3.99 7.46 -5.34
C PHE A 121 5.01 6.37 -4.98
N LYS A 122 4.84 5.16 -5.51
CA LYS A 122 5.69 4.01 -5.19
C LYS A 122 7.18 4.32 -5.36
N SER A 123 7.56 4.89 -6.51
CA SER A 123 8.96 5.23 -6.80
C SER A 123 9.54 6.26 -5.85
N GLU A 124 8.75 7.25 -5.47
CA GLU A 124 9.16 8.35 -4.61
C GLU A 124 9.28 7.86 -3.16
N ILE A 125 8.32 7.05 -2.71
CA ILE A 125 8.34 6.37 -1.41
C ILE A 125 9.57 5.45 -1.29
N GLU A 126 9.81 4.59 -2.28
CA GLU A 126 10.94 3.65 -2.29
C GLU A 126 12.30 4.35 -2.35
N LYS A 127 12.35 5.58 -2.87
CA LYS A 127 13.57 6.39 -2.93
C LYS A 127 13.89 7.07 -1.60
N GLU A 128 12.87 7.51 -0.87
CA GLU A 128 13.04 8.33 0.34
C GLU A 128 12.94 7.54 1.64
N LEU A 129 12.28 6.38 1.61
CA LEU A 129 11.96 5.56 2.78
C LEU A 129 12.54 4.14 2.63
N ARG A 130 12.70 3.44 3.75
CA ARG A 130 13.16 2.04 3.79
C ARG A 130 12.00 1.06 3.57
N VAL A 131 11.17 1.39 2.59
CA VAL A 131 9.90 0.72 2.33
C VAL A 131 9.81 0.33 0.86
N LYS A 132 9.52 -0.94 0.58
CA LYS A 132 9.16 -1.46 -0.75
C LYS A 132 7.65 -1.55 -0.86
N VAL A 133 7.05 -0.79 -1.77
CA VAL A 133 5.59 -0.75 -1.93
C VAL A 133 5.16 -1.88 -2.86
N VAL A 134 4.41 -2.84 -2.31
CA VAL A 134 3.93 -4.01 -3.04
C VAL A 134 2.41 -3.89 -3.20
N ALA A 135 1.94 -3.84 -4.45
CA ALA A 135 0.51 -3.88 -4.70
C ALA A 135 -0.03 -5.24 -4.25
N LEU A 136 -1.18 -5.24 -3.58
CA LEU A 136 -1.80 -6.47 -3.08
C LEU A 136 -1.98 -7.53 -4.18
N LEU A 137 -2.34 -7.10 -5.40
CA LEU A 137 -2.55 -8.00 -6.54
C LEU A 137 -1.25 -8.65 -7.06
N ASP A 138 -0.09 -8.04 -6.78
CA ASP A 138 1.22 -8.58 -7.16
C ASP A 138 1.75 -9.58 -6.13
N LEU A 139 1.09 -9.68 -4.97
CA LEU A 139 1.55 -10.51 -3.86
C LEU A 139 1.77 -12.00 -4.21
N PRO A 140 0.96 -12.65 -5.08
CA PRO A 140 1.22 -14.04 -5.49
C PRO A 140 2.56 -14.24 -6.20
N HIS A 141 3.06 -13.20 -6.85
CA HIS A 141 4.33 -13.19 -7.59
C HIS A 141 5.47 -12.57 -6.77
N PHE A 142 5.16 -12.10 -5.56
CA PHE A 142 6.13 -11.48 -4.68
C PHE A 142 6.93 -12.54 -3.88
N PHE A 143 8.08 -12.89 -4.43
CA PHE A 143 9.14 -13.59 -3.72
C PHE A 143 9.88 -12.54 -2.89
N GLY A 144 9.56 -12.42 -1.60
CA GLY A 144 10.36 -11.59 -0.70
C GLY A 144 11.82 -12.00 -0.80
N ASP A 145 12.73 -11.03 -0.80
CA ASP A 145 14.17 -11.28 -0.89
C ASP A 145 14.54 -12.30 0.20
N ARG A 146 14.95 -13.51 -0.23
CA ARG A 146 15.36 -14.62 0.64
C ARG A 146 16.83 -14.47 1.02
#